data_AF-A0AAW1IBJ4-F1
#
_entry.id   AF-A0AAW1IBJ4-F1
#
_cell.length_a   1.000
_cell.length_b   1.000
_cell.length_c   1.000
_cell.angle_alpha   90.00
_cell.angle_beta   90.00
_cell.angle_gamma   90.00
#
_symmetry.space_group_name_H-M   'P 1'
#
loop_
_entity.id
_entity.type
_entity.pdbx_description
1 polymer ?
#
loop_
_entity_poly.entity_id
_entity_poly.type
_entity_poly.pdbx_seq_one_letter_code
_entity_poly.pdbx_strand_id
1 'polypeptide(L)'
;MGSRGFKCQVRTNFNSFSRRIESNPELEKWDQEDLNAKSELILIVSPGELNQIKNCKTSKDLWDTLSKNFESKGPARKATLLKQLILHKMKDSDDVRDHLNKFSDTVDKLSEMNVVINEDLLSIMMLYSLPPFFETFRIAIESRDQLPHQKI
;
A
#
# COMPACT_ATOMS: atom_id res chain seq x y z
N MET A 1 60.16 -44.66 -48.47
CA MET A 1 59.15 -45.71 -48.68
C MET A 1 58.61 -46.16 -47.32
N GLY A 2 57.29 -46.28 -47.16
CA GLY A 2 56.62 -46.97 -46.04
C GLY A 2 56.44 -46.15 -44.75
N SER A 3 55.33 -45.43 -44.58
CA SER A 3 54.06 -45.89 -43.97
C SER A 3 54.09 -46.07 -42.44
N ARG A 4 53.31 -45.22 -41.73
CA ARG A 4 52.17 -45.58 -40.83
C ARG A 4 51.94 -44.46 -39.80
N GLY A 5 51.04 -43.54 -40.11
CA GLY A 5 50.44 -42.61 -39.15
C GLY A 5 49.02 -43.06 -38.84
N PHE A 6 48.76 -43.34 -37.57
CA PHE A 6 47.55 -43.96 -37.04
C PHE A 6 46.28 -43.13 -37.29
N LYS A 7 45.20 -43.77 -37.76
CA LYS A 7 43.85 -43.20 -37.71
C LYS A 7 43.37 -43.26 -36.25
N CYS A 8 43.39 -42.13 -35.55
CA CYS A 8 42.68 -42.00 -34.27
C CYS A 8 41.19 -41.83 -34.54
N GLN A 9 40.44 -42.90 -34.35
CA GLN A 9 38.99 -42.92 -34.34
C GLN A 9 38.51 -42.39 -32.99
N VAL A 10 38.31 -41.07 -32.85
CA VAL A 10 37.65 -40.52 -31.65
C VAL A 10 36.15 -40.58 -31.89
N ARG A 11 35.57 -41.71 -31.50
CA ARG A 11 34.12 -41.87 -31.33
C ARG A 11 33.81 -41.41 -29.91
N THR A 12 33.45 -40.15 -29.74
CA THR A 12 32.86 -39.68 -28.47
C THR A 12 31.38 -39.41 -28.68
N ASN A 13 30.58 -40.21 -27.98
CA ASN A 13 29.14 -40.16 -27.88
C ASN A 13 28.66 -38.75 -27.53
N PHE A 14 28.00 -38.09 -28.48
CA PHE A 14 27.16 -36.92 -28.21
C PHE A 14 25.80 -37.44 -27.73
N ASN A 15 25.72 -37.93 -26.50
CA ASN A 15 24.44 -38.22 -25.85
C ASN A 15 24.64 -38.29 -24.34
N SER A 16 24.38 -37.18 -23.67
CA SER A 16 23.71 -37.14 -22.36
C SER A 16 23.80 -35.73 -21.76
N PHE A 17 22.91 -34.82 -22.18
CA PHE A 17 22.49 -33.75 -21.27
C PHE A 17 21.11 -33.17 -21.63
N SER A 18 20.16 -34.04 -21.98
CA SER A 18 18.75 -33.67 -21.84
C SER A 18 18.39 -33.83 -20.37
N ARG A 19 18.79 -32.86 -19.54
CA ARG A 19 18.26 -32.73 -18.18
C ARG A 19 16.77 -32.43 -18.35
N ARG A 20 15.94 -33.45 -18.19
CA ARG A 20 14.49 -33.30 -18.02
C ARG A 20 14.33 -32.38 -16.81
N ILE A 21 13.90 -31.14 -17.04
CA ILE A 21 13.37 -30.30 -15.96
C ILE A 21 12.11 -31.05 -15.53
N GLU A 22 12.17 -31.80 -14.44
CA GLU A 22 10.97 -32.34 -13.82
C GLU A 22 10.13 -31.14 -13.38
N SER A 23 8.89 -31.06 -13.89
CA SER A 23 7.97 -30.01 -13.51
C SER A 23 7.70 -30.13 -12.02
N ASN A 24 7.94 -29.03 -11.29
CA ASN A 24 7.57 -28.94 -9.89
C ASN A 24 6.06 -28.64 -9.82
N PRO A 25 5.21 -29.57 -9.36
CA PRO A 25 3.75 -29.35 -9.32
C PRO A 25 3.36 -28.18 -8.42
N GLU A 26 4.17 -27.83 -7.41
CA GLU A 26 3.94 -26.65 -6.59
C GLU A 26 4.17 -25.34 -7.35
N LEU A 27 5.16 -25.33 -8.26
CA LEU A 27 5.45 -24.16 -9.09
C LEU A 27 4.34 -23.94 -10.12
N GLU A 28 3.86 -25.01 -10.77
CA GLU A 28 2.73 -24.94 -11.71
C GLU A 28 1.45 -24.45 -11.02
N LYS A 29 1.21 -24.89 -9.78
CA LYS A 29 0.08 -24.42 -8.99
C LYS A 29 0.21 -22.92 -8.68
N TRP A 30 1.40 -22.46 -8.27
CA TRP A 30 1.65 -21.05 -8.00
C TRP A 30 1.47 -20.19 -9.26
N ASP A 31 1.97 -20.63 -10.40
CA ASP A 31 1.81 -19.92 -11.69
C ASP A 31 0.31 -19.82 -12.07
N GLN A 32 -0.46 -20.88 -11.83
CA GLN A 32 -1.91 -20.87 -12.08
C GLN A 32 -2.64 -19.90 -11.14
N GLU A 33 -2.25 -19.84 -9.86
CA GLU A 33 -2.82 -18.91 -8.89
C GLU A 33 -2.47 -17.45 -9.24
N ASP A 34 -1.23 -17.16 -9.67
CA ASP A 34 -0.82 -15.83 -10.12
C ASP A 34 -1.62 -15.38 -11.35
N LEU A 35 -1.84 -16.28 -12.31
CA LEU A 35 -2.67 -16.00 -13.49
C LEU A 35 -4.13 -15.70 -13.11
N ASN A 36 -4.70 -16.48 -12.18
CA ASN A 36 -6.06 -16.26 -11.71
C ASN A 36 -6.19 -14.90 -11.01
N ALA A 37 -5.27 -14.57 -10.10
CA ALA A 37 -5.25 -13.29 -9.40
C ALA A 37 -5.10 -12.12 -10.37
N LYS A 38 -4.25 -12.27 -11.38
CA LYS A 38 -4.07 -11.26 -12.44
C LYS A 38 -5.35 -11.05 -13.24
N SER A 39 -6.04 -12.12 -13.64
CA SER A 39 -7.32 -12.02 -14.36
C SER A 39 -8.38 -11.31 -13.53
N GLU A 40 -8.48 -11.62 -12.24
CA GLU A 40 -9.41 -10.97 -11.32
C GLU A 40 -9.13 -9.47 -11.18
N LEU A 41 -7.86 -9.09 -10.99
CA LEU A 41 -7.46 -7.67 -10.93
C LEU A 41 -7.80 -6.92 -12.23
N ILE A 42 -7.57 -7.52 -13.40
CA ILE A 42 -7.91 -6.90 -14.70
C ILE A 42 -9.41 -6.68 -14.84
N LEU A 43 -10.24 -7.59 -14.33
CA LEU A 43 -11.70 -7.49 -14.41
C LEU A 43 -12.29 -6.37 -13.53
N ILE A 44 -11.63 -6.06 -12.41
CA ILE A 44 -12.07 -5.02 -11.47
C ILE A 44 -11.64 -3.62 -11.97
N VAL A 45 -10.56 -3.53 -12.74
CA VAL A 45 -10.01 -2.25 -13.23
C VAL A 45 -10.84 -1.69 -14.39
N SER A 46 -11.14 -0.40 -14.33
CA SER A 46 -11.85 0.32 -15.39
C SER A 46 -11.11 0.24 -16.74
N PRO A 47 -11.83 0.09 -17.88
CA PRO A 47 -11.21 -0.06 -19.20
C PRO A 47 -10.20 1.04 -19.59
N GLY A 48 -10.38 2.26 -19.09
CA GLY A 48 -9.47 3.40 -19.35
C GLY A 48 -8.07 3.21 -18.77
N GLU A 49 -7.93 2.42 -17.72
CA GLU A 49 -6.67 2.23 -16.98
C GLU A 49 -5.90 0.98 -17.43
N LEU A 50 -6.51 0.12 -18.25
CA LEU A 50 -5.91 -1.13 -18.75
C LEU A 50 -4.60 -0.89 -19.54
N ASN A 51 -4.48 0.27 -20.19
CA ASN A 51 -3.26 0.65 -20.92
C ASN A 51 -2.03 0.75 -20.02
N GLN A 52 -2.21 1.04 -18.73
CA GLN A 52 -1.12 1.18 -17.77
C GLN A 52 -0.62 -0.18 -17.27
N ILE A 53 -1.46 -1.21 -17.29
CA ILE A 53 -1.18 -2.55 -16.72
C ILE A 53 -0.97 -3.65 -17.77
N LYS A 54 -1.17 -3.36 -19.06
CA LYS A 54 -1.07 -4.35 -20.15
C LYS A 54 0.28 -5.06 -20.28
N ASN A 55 1.36 -4.42 -19.81
CA ASN A 55 2.72 -4.95 -19.91
C ASN A 55 3.16 -5.70 -18.64
N CYS A 56 2.34 -5.70 -17.59
CA CYS A 56 2.69 -6.34 -16.32
C CYS A 56 2.69 -7.87 -16.50
N LYS A 57 3.72 -8.54 -15.99
CA LYS A 57 3.88 -9.99 -16.20
C LYS A 57 3.17 -10.81 -15.15
N THR A 58 3.37 -10.47 -13.88
CA THR A 58 2.78 -11.17 -12.72
C THR A 58 1.63 -10.38 -12.12
N SER A 59 0.80 -11.04 -11.30
CA SER A 59 -0.25 -10.36 -10.53
C SER A 59 0.34 -9.29 -9.60
N LYS A 60 1.51 -9.57 -9.01
CA LYS A 60 2.25 -8.63 -8.15
C LYS A 60 2.67 -7.35 -8.89
N ASP A 61 3.28 -7.48 -10.06
CA ASP A 61 3.75 -6.33 -10.86
C ASP A 61 2.56 -5.43 -11.28
N LEU A 62 1.42 -6.06 -11.59
CA LEU A 62 0.18 -5.37 -11.85
C LEU A 62 -0.31 -4.61 -10.62
N TRP A 63 -0.37 -5.25 -9.46
CA TRP A 63 -0.77 -4.63 -8.19
C TRP A 63 0.15 -3.46 -7.81
N ASP A 64 1.48 -3.64 -7.90
CA ASP A 64 2.46 -2.61 -7.58
C ASP A 64 2.31 -1.39 -8.51
N THR A 65 2.01 -1.61 -9.79
CA THR A 65 1.74 -0.53 -10.76
C THR A 65 0.46 0.23 -10.42
N LEU A 66 -0.62 -0.48 -10.10
CA LEU A 66 -1.88 0.14 -9.65
C LEU A 66 -1.65 0.93 -8.36
N SER A 67 -1.01 0.33 -7.37
CA SER A 67 -0.70 0.98 -6.10
C SER A 67 0.10 2.26 -6.37
N LYS A 68 1.15 2.21 -7.18
CA LYS A 68 1.95 3.41 -7.47
C LYS A 68 1.16 4.54 -8.16
N ASN A 69 0.26 4.21 -9.08
CA ASN A 69 -0.46 5.20 -9.88
C ASN A 69 -1.66 5.80 -9.14
N PHE A 70 -2.35 5.00 -8.32
CA PHE A 70 -3.59 5.41 -7.66
C PHE A 70 -3.41 5.74 -6.18
N GLU A 71 -2.38 5.19 -5.52
CA GLU A 71 -2.08 5.50 -4.13
C GLU A 71 -1.39 6.87 -4.05
N SER A 72 -2.21 7.91 -3.91
CA SER A 72 -1.75 9.31 -3.87
C SER A 72 -1.02 9.66 -2.56
N LYS A 73 0.13 9.06 -2.27
CA LYS A 73 0.99 9.39 -1.10
C LYS A 73 1.86 10.64 -1.28
N GLY A 74 1.60 11.41 -2.33
CA GLY A 74 2.43 12.56 -2.72
C GLY A 74 2.38 13.73 -1.74
N PRO A 75 3.37 14.65 -1.78
CA PRO A 75 3.43 15.82 -0.89
C PRO A 75 2.17 16.69 -0.93
N ALA A 76 1.55 16.87 -2.10
CA ALA A 76 0.33 17.65 -2.24
C ALA A 76 -0.86 17.03 -1.48
N ARG A 77 -1.00 15.70 -1.49
CA ARG A 77 -2.06 15.00 -0.76
C ARG A 77 -1.83 15.09 0.75
N LYS A 78 -0.58 14.89 1.20
CA LYS A 78 -0.18 15.09 2.60
C LYS A 78 -0.50 16.50 3.09
N ALA A 79 -0.11 17.53 2.32
CA ALA A 79 -0.41 18.93 2.64
C ALA A 79 -1.92 19.20 2.69
N THR A 80 -2.69 18.61 1.77
CA THR A 80 -4.16 18.74 1.75
C THR A 80 -4.80 18.15 3.00
N LEU A 81 -4.40 16.94 3.39
CA LEU A 81 -4.94 16.27 4.58
C LEU A 81 -4.51 16.96 5.88
N LEU A 82 -3.26 17.41 5.99
CA LEU A 82 -2.82 18.23 7.12
C LEU A 82 -3.59 19.55 7.21
N LYS A 83 -3.80 20.22 6.08
CA LYS A 83 -4.62 21.44 6.03
C LYS A 83 -6.06 21.15 6.48
N GLN A 84 -6.64 20.04 6.02
CA GLN A 84 -7.98 19.63 6.44
C GLN A 84 -8.03 19.39 7.94
N LEU A 85 -7.06 18.67 8.51
CA LEU A 85 -6.97 18.39 9.94
C LEU A 85 -6.86 19.66 10.78
N ILE A 86 -5.94 20.57 10.43
CA ILE A 86 -5.68 21.81 11.19
C ILE A 86 -6.87 22.79 11.10
N LEU A 87 -7.52 22.87 9.95
CA LEU A 87 -8.66 23.76 9.73
C LEU A 87 -10.00 23.08 10.04
N HIS A 88 -9.99 21.82 10.49
CA HIS A 88 -11.22 21.12 10.84
C HIS A 88 -11.83 21.76 12.08
N LYS A 89 -12.98 22.38 11.92
CA LYS A 89 -13.75 22.93 13.03
C LYS A 89 -15.19 22.46 12.92
N MET A 90 -15.70 21.99 14.05
CA MET A 90 -17.08 21.61 14.20
C MET A 90 -17.95 22.87 14.20
N LYS A 91 -19.12 22.83 13.55
CA LYS A 91 -20.13 23.88 13.65
C LYS A 91 -21.07 23.60 14.82
N ASP A 92 -21.72 24.63 15.33
CA ASP A 92 -22.66 24.50 16.46
C ASP A 92 -23.84 23.56 16.16
N SER A 93 -24.18 23.36 14.89
CA SER A 93 -25.26 22.47 14.43
C SER A 93 -24.83 21.03 14.15
N ASP A 94 -23.53 20.73 14.17
CA ASP A 94 -23.01 19.42 13.77
C ASP A 94 -23.10 18.43 14.95
N ASP A 95 -23.10 17.13 14.66
CA ASP A 95 -23.00 16.10 15.69
C ASP A 95 -21.53 15.87 16.09
N VAL A 96 -21.27 15.79 17.39
CA VAL A 96 -19.91 15.62 17.92
C VAL A 96 -19.30 14.30 17.44
N ARG A 97 -20.05 13.20 17.41
CA ARG A 97 -19.53 11.89 16.99
C ARG A 97 -19.15 11.90 15.52
N ASP A 98 -19.98 12.49 14.67
CA ASP A 98 -19.68 12.62 13.24
C ASP A 98 -18.42 13.47 13.01
N HIS A 99 -18.24 14.52 13.81
CA HIS A 99 -17.02 15.33 13.80
C HIS A 99 -15.79 14.51 14.22
N LEU A 100 -15.89 13.74 15.31
CA LEU A 100 -14.79 12.89 15.78
C LEU A 100 -14.42 11.80 14.77
N ASN A 101 -15.42 11.16 14.15
CA ASN A 101 -15.19 10.15 13.13
C ASN A 101 -14.44 10.75 11.93
N LYS A 102 -14.85 11.93 11.44
CA LYS A 102 -14.16 12.62 10.34
C LYS A 102 -12.73 13.02 10.71
N PHE A 103 -12.52 13.43 11.96
CA PHE A 103 -11.21 13.76 12.48
C PHE A 103 -10.31 12.51 12.49
N SER A 104 -10.75 11.40 13.09
CA SER A 104 -10.04 10.12 13.11
C SER A 104 -9.77 9.59 11.70
N ASP A 105 -10.76 9.60 10.80
CA ASP A 105 -10.58 9.20 9.40
C ASP A 105 -9.48 9.99 8.68
N THR A 106 -9.29 11.26 9.05
CA THR A 106 -8.24 12.12 8.46
C THR A 106 -6.87 11.75 9.01
N VAL A 107 -6.79 11.42 10.31
CA VAL A 107 -5.57 10.94 10.98
C VAL A 107 -5.14 9.59 10.42
N ASP A 108 -6.08 8.67 10.21
CA ASP A 108 -5.81 7.34 9.67
C ASP A 108 -5.28 7.44 8.24
N LYS A 109 -5.87 8.29 7.39
CA LYS A 109 -5.32 8.58 6.05
C LYS A 109 -3.90 9.15 6.11
N LEU A 110 -3.58 9.97 7.12
CA LEU A 110 -2.24 10.50 7.31
C LEU A 110 -1.25 9.40 7.75
N SER A 111 -1.68 8.48 8.63
CA SER A 111 -0.88 7.35 9.08
C SER A 111 -0.57 6.36 7.95
N GLU A 112 -1.54 6.07 7.08
CA GLU A 112 -1.37 5.26 5.85
C GLU A 112 -0.30 5.83 4.92
N MET A 113 -0.10 7.15 4.92
CA MET A 113 0.94 7.84 4.14
C MET A 113 2.27 8.01 4.89
N ASN A 114 2.45 7.31 6.01
CA ASN A 114 3.60 7.39 6.92
C ASN A 114 3.81 8.80 7.51
N VAL A 115 2.73 9.53 7.79
CA VAL A 115 2.77 10.79 8.54
C VAL A 115 2.31 10.53 9.96
N VAL A 116 3.26 10.44 10.88
CA VAL A 116 2.98 10.25 12.30
C VAL A 116 2.88 11.61 12.98
N ILE A 117 1.73 11.87 13.59
CA ILE A 117 1.50 13.06 14.43
C ILE A 117 1.63 12.62 15.88
N ASN A 118 2.29 13.43 16.70
CA ASN A 118 2.39 13.17 18.13
C ASN A 118 0.97 13.14 18.77
N GLU A 119 0.74 12.17 19.65
CA GLU A 119 -0.58 11.95 20.26
C GLU A 119 -1.06 13.14 21.08
N ASP A 120 -0.17 13.80 21.85
CA ASP A 120 -0.53 14.97 22.64
C ASP A 120 -0.97 16.12 21.74
N LEU A 121 -0.24 16.35 20.65
CA LEU A 121 -0.61 17.33 19.63
C LEU A 121 -1.96 17.01 18.99
N LEU A 122 -2.22 15.73 18.73
CA LEU A 122 -3.49 15.29 18.15
C LEU A 122 -4.66 15.54 19.11
N SER A 123 -4.51 15.21 20.39
CA SER A 123 -5.52 15.48 21.42
C SER A 123 -5.78 16.97 21.58
N ILE A 124 -4.74 17.81 21.51
CA ILE A 124 -4.90 19.28 21.51
C ILE A 124 -5.66 19.74 20.26
N MET A 125 -5.28 19.29 19.06
CA MET A 125 -5.97 19.66 17.83
C MET A 125 -7.46 19.28 17.86
N MET A 126 -7.78 18.08 18.36
CA MET A 126 -9.14 17.60 18.55
C MET A 126 -9.91 18.51 19.53
N LEU A 127 -9.31 18.86 20.66
CA LEU A 127 -9.94 19.70 21.67
C LEU A 127 -10.23 21.13 21.17
N TYR A 128 -9.33 21.67 20.35
CA TYR A 128 -9.46 23.01 19.75
C TYR A 128 -10.31 23.04 18.47
N SER A 129 -10.66 21.87 17.93
CA SER A 129 -11.60 21.75 16.80
C SER A 129 -13.07 21.89 17.21
N LEU A 130 -13.36 21.76 18.51
CA LEU A 130 -14.71 21.86 19.06
C LEU A 130 -15.21 23.32 19.12
N PRO A 131 -16.53 23.54 19.10
CA PRO A 131 -17.10 24.88 19.16
C PRO A 131 -16.88 25.56 20.53
N PRO A 132 -17.01 26.90 20.61
CA PRO A 132 -16.82 27.66 21.85
C PRO A 132 -17.73 27.22 23.00
N PHE A 133 -18.88 26.60 22.72
CA PHE A 133 -19.76 26.03 23.73
C PHE A 133 -19.07 24.97 24.64
N PHE A 134 -18.00 24.34 24.14
CA PHE A 134 -17.21 23.36 24.89
C PHE A 134 -16.00 23.98 25.62
N GLU A 135 -15.91 25.30 25.70
CA GLU A 135 -14.77 25.99 26.33
C GLU A 135 -14.56 25.59 27.80
N THR A 136 -15.63 25.48 28.58
CA THR A 136 -15.53 25.00 29.97
C THR A 136 -15.01 23.57 30.05
N PHE A 137 -15.42 22.71 29.10
CA PHE A 137 -14.92 21.34 29.00
C PHE A 137 -13.43 21.34 28.63
N ARG A 138 -13.01 22.17 27.67
CA ARG A 138 -11.60 22.34 27.30
C ARG A 138 -10.74 22.74 28.49
N ILE A 139 -11.12 23.77 29.23
CA ILE A 139 -10.37 24.26 30.40
C ILE A 139 -10.27 23.16 31.47
N ALA A 140 -11.35 22.41 31.71
CA ALA A 140 -11.34 21.31 32.67
C ALA A 140 -10.39 20.17 32.27
N ILE A 141 -10.27 19.88 30.96
CA ILE A 141 -9.32 18.89 30.45
C ILE A 141 -7.88 19.40 30.50
N GLU A 142 -7.62 20.66 30.14
CA GLU A 142 -6.29 21.29 30.20
C GLU A 142 -5.74 21.39 31.63
N SER A 143 -6.61 21.51 32.63
CA SER A 143 -6.21 21.56 34.04
C SER A 143 -5.68 20.23 34.61
N ARG A 144 -5.76 19.13 33.84
CA ARG A 144 -5.27 17.82 34.26
C ARG A 144 -3.79 17.68 33.87
N ASP A 145 -2.98 17.13 34.77
CA ASP A 145 -1.54 16.91 34.56
C ASP A 145 -1.22 15.94 33.40
N GLN A 146 -2.21 15.15 32.94
CA GLN A 146 -2.08 14.22 31.83
C GLN A 146 -3.27 14.37 30.88
N LEU A 147 -2.99 14.58 29.59
CA LEU A 147 -4.02 14.59 28.55
C LEU A 147 -4.64 13.19 28.42
N PRO A 148 -5.96 13.10 28.20
CA PRO A 148 -6.58 11.80 27.97
C PRO A 148 -6.03 11.17 26.69
N HIS A 149 -5.29 10.08 26.85
CA HIS A 149 -4.87 9.23 25.73
C HIS A 149 -6.08 8.47 25.19
N GLN A 150 -6.40 8.69 23.92
CA GLN A 150 -7.45 7.93 23.25
C GLN A 150 -6.91 6.53 22.96
N LYS A 151 -7.29 5.55 23.78
CA LYS A 151 -7.08 4.14 23.44
C LYS A 151 -8.07 3.78 22.33
N ILE A 152 -7.54 3.58 21.13
CA ILE A 152 -8.25 2.97 20.00
C ILE A 152 -8.34 1.47 20.28
#